data_AF-A0A6S6XE53-F1
#
_entry.id   AF-A0A6S6XE53-F1
#
_cell.length_a   1.000
_cell.length_b   1.000
_cell.length_c   1.000
_cell.angle_alpha   90.00
_cell.angle_beta   90.00
_cell.angle_gamma   90.00
#
_symmetry.space_group_name_H-M   'P 1'
#
loop_
_entity.id
_entity.type
_entity.pdbx_description
1 polymer ?
#
loop_
_entity_poly.entity_id
_entity_poly.type
_entity_poly.pdbx_seq_one_letter_code
_entity_poly.pdbx_strand_id
1 'polypeptide(L)'
;MHDFYFGIDHILSVADFNQPDLHKHWAKHIAIGLDNSIEFIVGNKKIVSGGIIINSNVMHTICCNSQRHFVFSFEEASNIAREIEKKYLLKSNYCLLDNTVIESIRQKFDVKSLKISKKSYFETYNEILNILELHHNRFMINDERIIQVLDFIAA
;
A
#
# COMPACT_ATOMS: atom_id res chain seq x y z
N MET A 1 -11.54 -3.14 15.64
CA MET A 1 -11.09 -1.75 15.44
C MET A 1 -10.90 -1.50 13.95
N HIS A 2 -11.19 -0.28 13.49
CA HIS A 2 -10.89 0.15 12.12
C HIS A 2 -10.35 1.57 12.15
N ASP A 3 -9.08 1.74 11.80
CA ASP A 3 -8.38 3.03 11.83
C ASP A 3 -7.90 3.38 10.43
N PHE A 4 -7.97 4.68 10.09
CA PHE A 4 -7.46 5.21 8.82
C PHE A 4 -6.41 6.29 9.07
N TYR A 5 -5.35 6.25 8.28
CA TYR A 5 -4.30 7.27 8.26
C TYR A 5 -4.12 7.78 6.84
N PHE A 6 -4.13 9.10 6.70
CA PHE A 6 -4.12 9.77 5.40
C PHE A 6 -2.75 10.40 5.14
N GLY A 7 -2.11 9.94 4.08
CA GLY A 7 -0.96 10.58 3.44
C GLY A 7 -1.40 11.54 2.34
N ILE A 8 -0.42 12.10 1.61
CA ILE A 8 -0.70 12.95 0.44
C ILE A 8 -1.26 12.11 -0.70
N ASP A 9 -0.66 10.95 -0.95
CA ASP A 9 -0.87 10.09 -2.12
C ASP A 9 -1.30 8.66 -1.74
N HIS A 10 -1.59 8.44 -0.45
CA HIS A 10 -1.95 7.13 0.06
C HIS A 10 -2.87 7.20 1.28
N ILE A 11 -3.58 6.10 1.51
CA ILE A 11 -4.36 5.85 2.71
C ILE A 11 -3.89 4.53 3.30
N LEU A 12 -3.56 4.51 4.59
CA LEU A 12 -3.42 3.28 5.37
C LEU A 12 -4.74 2.99 6.06
N SER A 13 -5.28 1.81 5.82
CA SER A 13 -6.40 1.25 6.56
C SER A 13 -5.90 0.10 7.43
N VAL A 14 -6.19 0.13 8.73
CA VAL A 14 -5.90 -0.95 9.67
C VAL A 14 -7.22 -1.50 10.18
N ALA A 15 -7.41 -2.82 10.12
CA ALA A 15 -8.67 -3.45 10.50
C ALA A 15 -8.43 -4.77 11.23
N ASP A 16 -9.21 -5.00 12.29
CA ASP A 16 -9.25 -6.30 12.97
C ASP A 16 -10.30 -7.24 12.37
N PHE A 17 -11.36 -6.65 11.79
CA PHE A 17 -12.49 -7.37 11.23
C PHE A 17 -13.19 -6.44 10.23
N ASN A 18 -12.89 -6.60 8.94
CA ASN A 18 -13.64 -5.99 7.85
C ASN A 18 -13.47 -6.87 6.61
N GLN A 19 -14.57 -7.26 5.99
CA GLN A 19 -14.58 -7.99 4.73
C GLN A 19 -15.34 -7.12 3.72
N PRO A 20 -14.63 -6.25 2.98
CA PRO A 20 -15.29 -5.43 1.97
C PRO A 20 -15.90 -6.33 0.89
N ASP A 21 -17.01 -5.91 0.30
CA ASP A 21 -17.56 -6.58 -0.87
C ASP A 21 -16.53 -6.62 -2.01
N LEU A 22 -16.65 -7.58 -2.93
CA LEU A 22 -15.79 -7.66 -4.10
C LEU A 22 -15.87 -6.36 -4.93
N HIS A 23 -14.76 -5.63 -5.08
CA HIS A 23 -14.73 -4.30 -5.70
C HIS A 23 -13.46 -4.05 -6.51
N LYS A 24 -13.38 -2.90 -7.20
CA LYS A 24 -12.15 -2.40 -7.82
C LYS A 24 -12.16 -0.88 -7.83
N HIS A 25 -10.98 -0.28 -7.83
CA HIS A 25 -10.82 1.17 -7.95
C HIS A 25 -9.39 1.53 -8.40
N TRP A 26 -9.20 2.82 -8.69
CA TRP A 26 -7.94 3.40 -9.15
C TRP A 26 -6.95 3.63 -8.01
N ALA A 27 -6.57 2.56 -7.32
CA ALA A 27 -5.47 2.56 -6.36
C ALA A 27 -4.72 1.23 -6.42
N LYS A 28 -3.40 1.28 -6.26
CA LYS A 28 -2.59 0.07 -6.04
C LYS A 28 -2.59 -0.27 -4.55
N HIS A 29 -2.64 -1.55 -4.23
CA HIS A 29 -2.72 -2.00 -2.85
C HIS A 29 -1.46 -2.72 -2.41
N ILE A 30 -1.08 -2.50 -1.17
CA ILE A 30 -0.21 -3.40 -0.41
C ILE A 30 -1.01 -3.86 0.80
N ALA A 31 -1.35 -5.14 0.84
CA ALA A 31 -2.13 -5.72 1.92
C ALA A 31 -1.32 -6.78 2.65
N ILE A 32 -1.29 -6.69 3.99
CA ILE A 32 -0.53 -7.58 4.86
C ILE A 32 -1.44 -8.09 5.98
N GLY A 33 -1.49 -9.41 6.17
CA GLY A 33 -2.02 -10.02 7.38
C GLY A 33 -1.02 -9.87 8.51
N LEU A 34 -1.43 -9.29 9.64
CA LEU A 34 -0.53 -8.95 10.75
C LEU A 34 -0.20 -10.13 11.64
N ASP A 35 -1.17 -11.04 11.83
CA ASP A 35 -1.01 -12.18 12.72
C ASP A 35 -0.66 -13.46 11.95
N ASN A 36 -1.32 -13.70 10.82
CA ASN A 36 -1.15 -14.90 10.01
C ASN A 36 -1.42 -14.60 8.52
N SER A 37 -1.30 -15.63 7.67
CA SER A 37 -1.79 -15.58 6.30
C SER A 37 -3.30 -15.37 6.28
N ILE A 38 -3.74 -14.45 5.42
CA ILE A 38 -5.14 -14.15 5.16
C ILE A 38 -5.51 -14.55 3.74
N GLU A 39 -6.80 -14.62 3.50
CA GLU A 39 -7.34 -14.97 2.20
C GLU A 39 -7.64 -13.70 1.40
N PHE A 40 -7.25 -13.71 0.13
CA PHE A 40 -7.52 -12.68 -0.85
C PHE A 40 -8.28 -13.30 -2.02
N ILE A 41 -9.21 -12.53 -2.58
CA ILE A 41 -9.78 -12.83 -3.88
C ILE A 41 -9.29 -11.76 -4.83
N VAL A 42 -8.64 -12.15 -5.93
CA VAL A 42 -8.16 -11.24 -6.98
C VAL A 42 -8.60 -11.78 -8.34
N GLY A 43 -9.48 -11.05 -9.01
CA GLY A 43 -10.26 -11.55 -10.14
C GLY A 43 -11.09 -12.76 -9.70
N ASN A 44 -10.85 -13.90 -10.35
CA ASN A 44 -11.51 -15.17 -10.02
C ASN A 44 -10.61 -16.13 -9.23
N LYS A 45 -9.47 -15.63 -8.71
CA LYS A 45 -8.51 -16.45 -7.99
C LYS A 45 -8.62 -16.24 -6.49
N LYS A 46 -8.66 -17.35 -5.77
CA LYS A 46 -8.60 -17.43 -4.32
C LYS A 46 -7.15 -17.68 -3.90
N ILE A 47 -6.60 -16.83 -3.04
CA ILE A 47 -5.18 -16.81 -2.67
C ILE A 47 -5.08 -16.77 -1.15
N VAL A 48 -4.25 -17.62 -0.55
CA VAL A 48 -3.92 -17.53 0.88
C VAL A 48 -2.46 -17.11 1.00
N SER A 49 -2.20 -15.94 1.59
CA SER A 49 -0.85 -15.37 1.72
C SER A 49 -0.74 -14.46 2.95
N GLY A 50 0.47 -14.28 3.47
CA GLY A 50 0.75 -13.26 4.50
C GLY A 50 0.77 -11.84 3.94
N GLY A 51 1.01 -11.69 2.63
CA GLY A 51 1.09 -10.40 1.98
C GLY A 51 0.89 -10.47 0.46
N ILE A 52 0.26 -9.44 -0.09
CA ILE A 52 -0.01 -9.30 -1.52
C ILE A 52 0.06 -7.83 -1.93
N ILE A 53 0.58 -7.61 -3.14
CA ILE A 53 0.47 -6.35 -3.85
C ILE A 53 -0.54 -6.53 -4.98
N ILE A 54 -1.52 -5.63 -5.09
CA ILE A 54 -2.60 -5.72 -6.09
C ILE A 54 -2.55 -4.48 -6.99
N ASN A 55 -2.65 -4.70 -8.31
CA ASN A 55 -2.68 -3.63 -9.30
C ASN A 55 -3.98 -2.82 -9.20
N SER A 56 -3.95 -1.60 -9.73
CA SER A 56 -5.13 -0.75 -9.81
C SER A 56 -6.15 -1.31 -10.81
N ASN A 57 -7.42 -0.98 -10.59
CA ASN A 57 -8.54 -1.38 -11.43
C ASN A 57 -8.68 -2.91 -11.61
N VAL A 58 -8.17 -3.70 -10.66
CA VAL A 58 -8.37 -5.15 -10.57
C VAL A 58 -9.48 -5.45 -9.58
N MET A 59 -10.41 -6.35 -9.93
CA MET A 59 -11.42 -6.84 -8.98
C MET A 59 -10.74 -7.56 -7.83
N HIS A 60 -10.99 -7.15 -6.59
CA HIS A 60 -10.41 -7.77 -5.42
C HIS A 60 -11.28 -7.64 -4.16
N THR A 61 -11.00 -8.50 -3.19
CA THR A 61 -11.45 -8.36 -1.80
C THR A 61 -10.48 -9.11 -0.87
N ILE A 62 -10.57 -8.81 0.42
CA ILE A 62 -9.86 -9.48 1.51
C ILE A 62 -10.87 -10.23 2.37
N CYS A 63 -10.64 -11.52 2.55
CA CYS A 63 -11.47 -12.41 3.33
C CYS A 63 -10.74 -12.76 4.64
N CYS A 64 -10.91 -11.90 5.65
CA CYS A 64 -9.96 -11.89 6.77
C CYS A 64 -10.28 -12.82 7.95
N ASN A 65 -11.38 -13.59 7.97
CA ASN A 65 -11.78 -14.47 9.09
C ASN A 65 -11.45 -13.97 10.52
N SER A 66 -11.65 -12.67 10.81
CA SER A 66 -11.29 -12.02 12.10
C SER A 66 -9.80 -11.85 12.39
N GLN A 67 -8.95 -11.86 11.37
CA GLN A 67 -7.54 -11.59 11.47
C GLN A 67 -7.22 -10.12 11.19
N ARG A 68 -6.32 -9.57 11.98
CA ARG A 68 -5.85 -8.20 11.81
C ARG A 68 -5.02 -8.10 10.55
N HIS A 69 -5.23 -7.00 9.83
CA HIS A 69 -4.52 -6.71 8.60
C HIS A 69 -4.42 -5.20 8.41
N PHE A 70 -3.52 -4.79 7.54
CA PHE A 70 -3.55 -3.45 6.99
C PHE A 70 -3.57 -3.49 5.47
N VAL A 71 -4.05 -2.39 4.89
CA VAL A 71 -4.01 -2.11 3.47
C VAL A 71 -3.49 -0.70 3.28
N PHE A 72 -2.34 -0.55 2.62
CA PHE A 72 -2.01 0.70 1.96
C PHE A 72 -2.70 0.76 0.61
N SER A 73 -3.42 1.85 0.36
CA SER A 73 -3.98 2.19 -0.95
C SER A 73 -3.23 3.41 -1.47
N PHE A 74 -2.48 3.24 -2.55
CA PHE A 74 -1.71 4.30 -3.20
C PHE A 74 -2.45 4.81 -4.43
N GLU A 75 -2.56 6.12 -4.56
CA GLU A 75 -3.10 6.76 -5.77
C GLU A 75 -2.29 6.33 -7.00
N GLU A 76 -2.98 6.00 -8.09
CA GLU A 76 -2.34 5.46 -9.30
C GLU A 76 -1.27 6.38 -9.90
N ALA A 77 -1.48 7.70 -9.82
CA ALA A 77 -0.55 8.70 -10.33
C ALA A 77 0.67 8.95 -9.41
N SER A 78 0.71 8.33 -8.23
CA SER A 78 1.79 8.54 -7.27
C SER A 78 3.12 7.93 -7.71
N ASN A 79 4.22 8.50 -7.22
CA ASN A 79 5.55 7.94 -7.46
C ASN A 79 5.68 6.53 -6.88
N ILE A 80 5.07 6.26 -5.73
CA ILE A 80 5.05 4.92 -5.13
C ILE A 80 4.32 3.93 -6.04
N ALA A 81 3.13 4.28 -6.55
CA ALA A 81 2.38 3.40 -7.44
C ALA A 81 3.18 3.05 -8.71
N ARG A 82 3.99 3.97 -9.23
CA ARG A 82 4.91 3.70 -10.34
C ARG A 82 6.03 2.73 -9.95
N GLU A 83 6.63 2.87 -8.78
CA GLU A 83 7.67 1.95 -8.32
C GLU A 83 7.11 0.55 -8.02
N ILE A 84 5.90 0.47 -7.45
CA ILE A 84 5.16 -0.79 -7.29
C ILE A 84 4.97 -1.48 -8.66
N GLU A 85 4.55 -0.73 -9.68
CA GLU A 85 4.36 -1.28 -11.03
C GLU A 85 5.66 -1.87 -11.59
N LYS A 86 6.76 -1.12 -11.52
CA LYS A 86 8.06 -1.53 -12.05
C LYS A 86 8.66 -2.72 -11.32
N LYS A 87 8.53 -2.77 -9.99
CA LYS A 87 9.22 -3.75 -9.16
C LYS A 87 8.44 -5.04 -8.98
N TYR A 88 7.15 -4.92 -8.70
CA TYR A 88 6.34 -6.05 -8.22
C TYR A 88 5.34 -6.56 -9.25
N LEU A 89 4.65 -5.65 -9.94
CA LEU A 89 3.52 -6.06 -10.78
C LEU A 89 3.96 -6.43 -12.18
N LEU A 90 4.82 -5.65 -12.84
CA LEU A 90 5.30 -5.93 -14.21
C LEU A 90 4.14 -6.28 -15.17
N LYS A 91 3.06 -5.48 -15.16
CA LYS A 91 1.79 -5.71 -15.89
C LYS A 91 0.94 -6.89 -15.41
N SER A 92 1.28 -7.51 -14.28
CA SER A 92 0.45 -8.51 -13.62
C SER A 92 -0.62 -7.86 -12.75
N ASN A 93 -1.71 -8.58 -12.50
CA ASN A 93 -2.80 -8.10 -11.64
C ASN A 93 -2.43 -8.08 -10.16
N TYR A 94 -1.48 -8.93 -9.74
CA TYR A 94 -0.99 -8.98 -8.37
C TYR A 94 0.39 -9.63 -8.31
N CYS A 95 1.06 -9.44 -7.16
CA CYS A 95 2.31 -10.07 -6.80
C CYS A 95 2.24 -10.54 -5.34
N LEU A 96 2.68 -11.76 -5.04
CA LEU A 96 2.78 -12.24 -3.66
C LEU A 96 4.10 -11.78 -3.06
N LEU A 97 4.05 -11.32 -1.82
CA LEU A 97 5.26 -10.93 -1.10
C LEU A 97 5.93 -12.15 -0.48
N ASP A 98 7.26 -12.13 -0.46
CA ASP A 98 8.05 -13.17 0.21
C ASP A 98 7.84 -13.13 1.73
N ASN A 99 7.85 -14.30 2.36
CA ASN A 99 7.66 -14.42 3.81
C ASN A 99 8.70 -13.62 4.60
N THR A 100 9.95 -13.54 4.14
CA THR A 100 10.99 -12.74 4.79
C THR A 100 10.64 -11.26 4.83
N VAL A 101 10.08 -10.73 3.73
CA VAL A 101 9.59 -9.34 3.62
C VAL A 101 8.39 -9.13 4.55
N ILE A 102 7.45 -10.08 4.54
CA ILE A 102 6.24 -10.03 5.38
C ILE A 102 6.61 -9.99 6.87
N GLU A 103 7.48 -10.88 7.33
CA GLU A 103 7.91 -10.91 8.73
C GLU A 103 8.67 -9.64 9.13
N SER A 104 9.50 -9.09 8.24
CA SER A 104 10.17 -7.81 8.48
C SER A 104 9.17 -6.67 8.67
N ILE A 105 8.10 -6.63 7.87
CA ILE A 105 7.02 -5.65 8.01
C ILE A 105 6.27 -5.84 9.33
N ARG A 106 5.90 -7.09 9.69
CA ARG A 106 5.19 -7.39 10.94
C ARG A 106 5.97 -6.95 12.18
N GLN A 107 7.30 -7.10 12.17
CA GLN A 107 8.16 -6.66 13.26
C GLN A 107 8.19 -5.14 13.44
N LYS A 108 7.99 -4.37 12.35
CA LYS A 108 7.99 -2.90 12.38
C LYS A 108 6.61 -2.29 12.58
N PHE A 109 5.56 -3.04 12.26
CA PHE A 109 4.20 -2.53 12.32
C PHE A 109 3.60 -2.69 13.71
N ASP A 110 3.58 -1.61 14.48
CA ASP A 110 2.83 -1.52 15.74
C ASP A 110 1.68 -0.52 15.63
N VAL A 111 0.45 -1.01 15.66
CA VAL A 111 -0.76 -0.17 15.59
C VAL A 111 -0.82 0.85 16.73
N LYS A 112 -0.29 0.52 17.91
CA LYS A 112 -0.29 1.45 19.05
C LYS A 112 0.63 2.64 18.78
N SER A 113 1.78 2.41 18.16
CA SER A 113 2.75 3.46 17.84
C SER A 113 2.20 4.46 16.81
N LEU A 114 1.40 4.00 15.85
CA LEU A 114 0.77 4.85 14.83
C LEU A 114 -0.15 5.92 15.43
N LYS A 115 -0.77 5.66 16.59
CA LYS A 115 -1.69 6.60 17.26
C LYS A 115 -0.98 7.67 18.10
N ILE A 116 0.32 7.51 18.36
CA ILE A 116 1.07 8.41 19.25
C ILE A 116 1.24 9.78 18.60
N SER A 117 1.65 9.81 17.33
CA SER A 117 1.89 11.06 16.62
C SER A 117 1.93 10.88 15.11
N LYS A 118 1.70 11.98 14.38
CA LYS A 118 1.93 12.04 12.92
C LYS A 118 3.36 11.64 12.54
N LYS A 119 4.35 11.99 13.38
CA LYS A 119 5.76 11.63 13.16
C LYS A 119 5.95 10.11 13.19
N SER A 120 5.39 9.44 14.20
CA SER A 120 5.46 7.98 14.35
C SER A 120 4.83 7.24 13.17
N TYR A 121 3.67 7.73 12.68
CA TYR A 121 3.07 7.20 11.45
C TYR A 121 4.03 7.27 10.26
N PHE A 122 4.65 8.43 10.00
CA PHE A 122 5.56 8.59 8.87
C PHE A 122 6.86 7.80 9.02
N GLU A 123 7.35 7.61 10.25
CA GLU A 123 8.50 6.74 10.52
C GLU A 123 8.17 5.29 10.14
N THR A 124 7.06 4.73 10.63
CA THR A 124 6.62 3.38 10.26
C THR A 124 6.35 3.24 8.76
N TYR A 125 5.69 4.24 8.14
CA TYR A 125 5.46 4.27 6.70
C TYR A 125 6.78 4.19 5.92
N ASN A 126 7.77 5.03 6.26
CA ASN A 126 9.06 5.04 5.59
C ASN A 126 9.83 3.73 5.82
N GLU A 127 9.77 3.15 7.01
CA GLU A 127 10.38 1.85 7.29
C GLU A 127 9.79 0.74 6.42
N ILE A 128 8.47 0.71 6.27
CA ILE A 128 7.79 -0.28 5.41
C ILE A 128 8.19 -0.10 3.94
N LEU A 129 8.23 1.13 3.44
CA LEU A 129 8.68 1.39 2.09
C LEU A 129 10.14 0.99 1.87
N ASN A 130 11.01 1.19 2.87
CA ASN A 130 12.40 0.76 2.81
C ASN A 130 12.52 -0.76 2.77
N ILE A 131 11.73 -1.49 3.57
CA ILE A 131 11.68 -2.97 3.54
C ILE A 131 11.23 -3.48 2.16
N LEU A 132 10.26 -2.80 1.55
CA LEU A 132 9.80 -3.09 0.19
C LEU A 132 10.74 -2.54 -0.89
N GLU A 133 11.80 -1.83 -0.50
CA GLU A 133 12.70 -1.06 -1.36
C GLU A 133 11.93 -0.29 -2.45
N LEU A 134 10.86 0.38 -2.02
CA LEU A 134 10.04 1.30 -2.81
C LEU A 134 10.58 2.71 -2.56
N HIS A 135 11.55 3.10 -3.38
CA HIS A 135 12.19 4.41 -3.26
C HIS A 135 11.24 5.51 -3.71
N HIS A 136 11.06 6.53 -2.87
CA HIS A 136 10.22 7.67 -3.20
C HIS A 136 11.00 8.97 -3.14
N ASN A 137 11.36 9.50 -4.31
CA ASN A 137 11.72 10.90 -4.40
C ASN A 137 10.43 11.73 -4.40
N ARG A 138 10.17 12.42 -3.30
CA ARG A 138 8.95 13.25 -3.11
C ARG A 138 8.87 14.46 -4.04
N PHE A 139 9.89 14.74 -4.87
CA PHE A 139 10.04 16.04 -5.52
C PHE A 139 10.47 16.03 -6.99
N MET A 140 10.33 14.91 -7.70
CA MET A 140 10.63 14.93 -9.14
C MET A 140 9.36 15.24 -9.94
N ILE A 141 9.05 16.54 -10.06
CA ILE A 141 8.19 17.03 -11.14
C ILE A 141 9.02 16.87 -12.41
N ASN A 142 8.73 15.83 -13.18
CA ASN A 142 9.43 15.53 -14.44
C ASN A 142 8.61 15.92 -15.68
N ASP A 143 7.40 16.46 -15.51
CA ASP A 143 6.60 16.94 -16.63
C ASP A 143 7.08 18.32 -17.03
N GLU A 144 7.74 18.42 -18.18
CA GLU A 144 8.28 19.67 -18.73
C GLU A 144 7.25 20.80 -18.78
N ARG A 145 5.97 20.49 -19.00
CA ARG A 145 4.91 21.50 -19.05
C ARG A 145 4.64 22.08 -17.67
N ILE A 146 4.64 21.25 -16.63
CA ILE A 146 4.47 21.72 -15.25
C ILE A 146 5.70 22.51 -14.81
N ILE A 147 6.91 22.05 -15.19
CA ILE A 147 8.15 22.81 -14.92
C ILE A 147 8.05 24.20 -15.56
N GLN A 148 7.69 24.29 -16.84
CA GLN A 148 7.52 25.58 -17.55
C GLN A 148 6.51 26.50 -16.87
N VAL A 149 5.37 25.97 -16.41
CA VAL A 149 4.36 26.76 -15.69
C VAL A 149 4.87 27.24 -14.34
N LEU A 150 5.57 26.38 -13.59
CA LEU A 150 6.15 26.77 -12.30
C LEU A 150 7.24 27.84 -12.47
N ASP A 151 8.10 27.70 -13.48
CA ASP A 151 9.11 28.70 -13.82
C ASP A 151 8.47 30.04 -14.21
N PHE A 152 7.34 30.01 -14.94
CA PHE A 152 6.59 31.21 -15.30
C PHE A 152 5.95 31.91 -14.09
N ILE A 153 5.46 31.14 -13.10
CA ILE A 153 4.81 31.70 -11.90
C ILE A 153 5.84 32.19 -10.87
N ALA A 154 7.07 31.66 -10.89
CA ALA A 154 8.14 32.07 -9.99
C ALA A 154 8.93 33.31 -10.45
N ALA A 155 8.69 33.79 -11.68
CA ALA A 155 9.26 35.00 -12.27
C ALA A 155 8.46 36.27 -11.90
#